data_AF-A0A7R9ZAT0-F1
#
_entry.id   AF-A0A7R9ZAT0-F1
#
_cell.length_a   1.000
_cell.length_b   1.000
_cell.length_c   1.000
_cell.angle_alpha   90.00
_cell.angle_beta   90.00
_cell.angle_gamma   90.00
#
_symmetry.space_group_name_H-M   'P 1'
#
loop_
_entity.id
_entity.type
_entity.pdbx_description
1 polymer ?
#
loop_
_entity_poly.entity_id
_entity_poly.type
_entity_poly.pdbx_seq_one_letter_code
_entity_poly.pdbx_strand_id
1 'polypeptide(L)'
;VGTTTNNGAAAASTEVPWREVLLRKEAFCPVLAEVPLDVPPSSRDDPLSFLRAAADFAQRNVLGSLTAAILIDDKTVRENEDEFDRILAHHMPYGIVGVNIWPVFAHSMPQMLWGAYP
;
A
#
# COMPACT_ATOMS: atom_id res chain seq x y z
N VAL A 1 -9.10 -21.42 -36.08
CA VAL A 1 -10.17 -21.18 -37.06
C VAL A 1 -11.35 -20.59 -36.31
N GLY A 2 -11.73 -19.35 -36.64
CA GLY A 2 -12.74 -18.57 -35.92
C GLY A 2 -12.42 -17.09 -35.98
N THR A 3 -12.34 -16.54 -37.19
CA THR A 3 -12.24 -15.10 -37.47
C THR A 3 -13.62 -14.45 -37.32
N THR A 4 -13.74 -13.48 -36.43
CA THR A 4 -14.83 -12.50 -36.47
C THR A 4 -14.22 -11.12 -36.67
N THR A 5 -14.19 -10.67 -37.92
CA THR A 5 -13.98 -9.27 -38.28
C THR A 5 -15.21 -8.48 -37.85
N ASN A 6 -15.05 -7.50 -36.96
CA ASN A 6 -16.09 -6.54 -36.65
C ASN A 6 -15.59 -5.14 -37.05
N ASN A 7 -15.95 -4.71 -38.26
CA ASN A 7 -15.87 -3.32 -38.69
C ASN A 7 -17.15 -2.63 -38.22
N GLY A 8 -17.06 -1.90 -37.12
CA GLY A 8 -18.09 -1.00 -36.62
C GLY A 8 -17.41 -0.03 -35.68
N ALA A 9 -17.54 1.26 -35.93
CA ALA A 9 -16.85 2.33 -35.20
C ALA A 9 -16.96 2.11 -33.68
N ALA A 10 -15.86 1.68 -33.07
CA ALA A 10 -15.75 1.59 -31.63
C ALA A 10 -15.79 3.03 -31.11
N ALA A 11 -16.93 3.41 -30.51
CA ALA A 11 -16.87 4.38 -29.44
C ALA A 11 -15.84 3.83 -28.46
N ALA A 12 -14.66 4.44 -28.41
CA ALA A 12 -13.63 4.05 -27.47
C ALA A 12 -14.27 4.16 -26.09
N SER A 13 -14.63 3.02 -25.50
CA SER A 13 -14.93 2.98 -24.09
C SER A 13 -13.66 3.45 -23.41
N THR A 14 -13.64 4.70 -22.96
CA THR A 14 -12.66 5.21 -22.01
C THR A 14 -12.93 4.52 -20.68
N GLU A 15 -12.72 3.21 -20.67
CA GLU A 15 -12.73 2.41 -19.47
C GLU A 15 -11.47 2.84 -18.73
N VAL A 16 -11.64 3.78 -17.79
CA VAL A 16 -10.54 4.16 -16.91
C VAL A 16 -10.17 2.90 -16.14
N PRO A 17 -8.90 2.45 -16.17
CA PRO A 17 -8.50 1.27 -15.43
C PRO A 17 -8.85 1.50 -13.96
N TRP A 18 -9.85 0.77 -13.45
CA TRP A 18 -10.40 1.00 -12.11
C TRP A 18 -9.32 0.97 -11.03
N ARG A 19 -8.26 0.18 -11.23
CA ARG A 19 -7.09 0.10 -10.36
C ARG A 19 -6.33 1.42 -10.25
N GLU A 20 -6.20 2.16 -11.34
CA GLU A 20 -5.57 3.49 -11.33
C GLU A 20 -6.41 4.47 -10.50
N VAL A 21 -7.73 4.45 -10.66
CA VAL A 21 -8.64 5.28 -9.87
C VAL A 21 -8.53 4.95 -8.38
N LEU A 22 -8.60 3.66 -8.01
CA LEU A 22 -8.54 3.24 -6.61
C LEU A 22 -7.21 3.61 -5.92
N LEU A 23 -6.10 3.59 -6.63
CA LEU A 23 -4.77 3.83 -6.05
C LEU A 23 -4.34 5.31 -6.15
N ARG A 24 -4.81 6.05 -7.16
CA ARG A 24 -4.34 7.42 -7.47
C ARG A 24 -5.34 8.51 -7.18
N LYS A 25 -6.55 8.19 -6.72
CA LYS A 25 -7.56 9.19 -6.34
C LYS A 25 -8.10 8.87 -4.96
N GLU A 26 -8.01 9.85 -4.08
CA GLU A 26 -8.64 9.78 -2.77
C GLU A 26 -10.16 9.90 -2.92
N ALA A 27 -10.89 8.90 -2.42
CA ALA A 27 -12.33 8.79 -2.64
C ALA A 27 -13.17 9.72 -1.75
N PHE A 28 -12.63 10.19 -0.62
CA PHE A 28 -13.36 10.98 0.40
C PHE A 28 -14.71 10.38 0.84
N CYS A 29 -14.84 9.06 0.75
CA CYS A 29 -15.99 8.28 1.20
C CYS A 29 -15.54 6.85 1.57
N PRO A 30 -16.40 6.04 2.22
CA PRO A 30 -16.04 4.70 2.67
C PRO A 30 -15.80 3.73 1.50
N VAL A 31 -14.54 3.63 1.06
CA VAL A 31 -14.07 2.69 0.04
C VAL A 31 -12.82 1.99 0.55
N LEU A 32 -12.77 0.67 0.43
CA LEU A 32 -11.61 -0.16 0.74
C LEU A 32 -11.23 -0.97 -0.50
N ALA A 33 -9.94 -0.98 -0.82
CA ALA A 33 -9.38 -1.80 -1.88
C ALA A 33 -8.29 -2.70 -1.30
N GLU A 34 -8.30 -3.97 -1.69
CA GLU A 34 -7.23 -4.93 -1.41
C GLU A 34 -6.44 -5.18 -2.69
N VAL A 35 -5.11 -5.19 -2.58
CA VAL A 35 -4.22 -5.50 -3.70
C VAL A 35 -3.33 -6.67 -3.33
N PRO A 36 -3.57 -7.88 -3.87
CA PRO A 36 -2.62 -8.97 -3.72
C PRO A 36 -1.32 -8.61 -4.45
N LEU A 37 -0.20 -8.83 -3.77
CA LEU A 37 1.13 -8.59 -4.35
C LEU A 37 1.63 -9.87 -5.01
N ASP A 38 2.05 -9.74 -6.27
CA ASP A 38 2.76 -10.80 -6.99
C ASP A 38 4.24 -10.72 -6.59
N VAL A 39 4.60 -11.47 -5.56
CA VAL A 39 5.97 -11.56 -5.04
C VAL A 39 6.56 -12.95 -5.30
N PRO A 40 7.89 -13.08 -5.46
CA PRO A 40 8.52 -14.38 -5.60
C PRO A 40 8.18 -15.32 -4.43
N PRO A 41 8.13 -16.65 -4.64
CA PRO A 41 7.85 -17.61 -3.56
C PRO A 41 8.76 -17.43 -2.33
N SER A 42 10.04 -17.10 -2.54
CA SER A 42 10.99 -16.81 -1.46
C SER A 42 10.54 -15.65 -0.55
N SER A 43 9.89 -14.64 -1.11
CA SER A 43 9.37 -13.49 -0.36
C SER A 43 8.01 -13.77 0.28
N ARG A 44 7.32 -14.86 -0.10
CA ARG A 44 6.10 -15.31 0.57
C ARG A 44 6.40 -15.99 1.90
N ASP A 45 7.52 -16.72 1.96
CA ASP A 45 7.96 -17.45 3.14
C ASP A 45 8.87 -16.60 4.07
N ASP A 46 9.24 -15.39 3.64
CA ASP A 46 9.99 -14.40 4.40
C ASP A 46 9.14 -13.13 4.64
N PRO A 47 8.62 -12.93 5.86
CA PRO A 47 7.76 -11.80 6.19
C PRO A 47 8.39 -10.42 5.95
N LEU A 48 9.70 -10.26 6.14
CA LEU A 48 10.37 -8.96 6.02
C LEU A 48 10.59 -8.61 4.55
N SER A 49 10.89 -9.61 3.71
CA SER A 49 10.87 -9.46 2.26
C SER A 49 9.50 -9.07 1.74
N PHE A 50 8.42 -9.70 2.23
CA PHE A 50 7.06 -9.30 1.86
C PHE A 50 6.76 -7.86 2.28
N LEU A 51 7.07 -7.49 3.53
CA LEU A 51 6.84 -6.15 4.06
C LEU A 51 7.55 -5.09 3.21
N ARG A 52 8.80 -5.34 2.82
CA ARG A 52 9.57 -4.43 1.96
C ARG A 52 8.92 -4.28 0.58
N ALA A 53 8.49 -5.38 -0.03
CA ALA A 53 7.78 -5.35 -1.31
C ALA A 53 6.45 -4.58 -1.22
N ALA A 54 5.72 -4.73 -0.12
CA ALA A 54 4.48 -4.00 0.14
C ALA A 54 4.71 -2.50 0.35
N ALA A 55 5.73 -2.13 1.12
CA ALA A 55 6.13 -0.74 1.32
C ALA A 55 6.51 -0.08 -0.02
N ASP A 56 7.36 -0.75 -0.81
CA ASP A 56 7.78 -0.23 -2.10
C ASP A 56 6.61 -0.15 -3.11
N PHE A 57 5.65 -1.10 -3.04
CA PHE A 57 4.43 -1.04 -3.86
C PHE A 57 3.59 0.17 -3.48
N ALA A 58 3.33 0.37 -2.19
CA ALA A 58 2.52 1.48 -1.69
C ALA A 58 3.16 2.82 -2.08
N GLN A 59 4.46 3.00 -1.82
CA GLN A 59 5.19 4.23 -2.17
C GLN A 59 5.13 4.55 -3.67
N ARG A 60 5.23 3.53 -4.53
CA ARG A 60 5.25 3.73 -5.99
C ARG A 60 3.87 3.96 -6.59
N ASN A 61 2.83 3.34 -6.03
CA ASN A 61 1.53 3.22 -6.69
C ASN A 61 0.38 3.93 -5.99
N VAL A 62 0.43 4.10 -4.67
CA VAL A 62 -0.66 4.70 -3.88
C VAL A 62 -0.43 6.21 -3.74
N LEU A 63 -1.46 7.00 -3.97
CA LEU A 63 -1.42 8.45 -3.74
C LEU A 63 -1.53 8.74 -2.25
N GLY A 64 -0.67 9.62 -1.76
CA GLY A 64 -0.70 10.16 -0.41
C GLY A 64 0.31 9.51 0.53
N SER A 65 0.74 10.28 1.52
CA SER A 65 1.77 9.89 2.50
C SER A 65 1.37 10.29 3.94
N LEU A 66 0.07 10.47 4.19
CA LEU A 66 -0.43 10.92 5.49
C LEU A 66 -0.21 9.85 6.56
N THR A 67 -0.79 8.66 6.38
CA THR A 67 -0.63 7.55 7.33
C THR A 67 -0.49 6.22 6.62
N ALA A 68 0.31 5.33 7.20
CA ALA A 68 0.34 3.91 6.86
C ALA A 68 0.18 3.04 8.11
N ALA A 69 -0.30 1.81 7.92
CA ALA A 69 -0.39 0.80 8.95
C ALA A 69 0.40 -0.44 8.53
N ILE A 70 1.13 -1.04 9.47
CA ILE A 70 1.77 -2.34 9.32
C ILE A 70 1.09 -3.30 10.29
N LEU A 71 0.65 -4.44 9.79
CA LEU A 71 0.15 -5.56 10.59
C LEU A 71 1.16 -6.70 10.50
N ILE A 72 1.77 -7.04 11.63
CA ILE A 72 2.87 -8.00 11.73
C ILE A 72 2.85 -8.66 13.11
N ASP A 73 3.15 -9.95 13.22
CA ASP A 73 3.15 -10.60 14.53
C ASP A 73 4.41 -10.27 15.36
N ASP A 74 4.26 -10.27 16.68
CA ASP A 74 5.34 -9.90 17.61
C ASP A 74 6.57 -10.81 17.51
N LYS A 75 6.39 -12.10 17.16
CA LYS A 75 7.50 -13.03 17.04
C LYS A 75 8.38 -12.65 15.85
N THR A 76 7.77 -12.39 14.69
CA THR A 76 8.46 -11.92 13.49
C THR A 76 9.22 -10.62 13.76
N VAL A 77 8.63 -9.66 14.47
CA VAL A 77 9.33 -8.41 14.83
C VAL A 77 10.55 -8.69 15.71
N ARG A 78 10.41 -9.51 16.76
CA ARG A 78 11.52 -9.83 17.68
C ARG A 78 12.65 -10.60 17.02
N GLU A 79 12.33 -11.51 16.10
CA GLU A 79 13.34 -12.30 15.38
C GLU A 79 14.09 -11.47 14.32
N ASN A 80 13.57 -10.29 13.94
CA ASN A 80 14.09 -9.47 12.85
C ASN A 80 14.18 -7.97 13.21
N GLU A 81 14.40 -7.64 14.49
CA GLU A 81 14.31 -6.27 15.03
C GLU A 81 15.12 -5.26 14.21
N ASP A 82 16.41 -5.53 13.97
CA ASP A 82 17.29 -4.66 13.18
C ASP A 82 16.78 -4.40 11.75
N GLU A 83 16.22 -5.43 11.11
CA GLU A 83 15.71 -5.28 9.75
C GLU A 83 14.38 -4.53 9.72
N PHE A 84 13.49 -4.84 10.66
CA PHE A 84 12.21 -4.16 10.82
C PHE A 84 12.42 -2.66 11.06
N ASP A 85 13.33 -2.30 11.97
CA ASP A 85 13.67 -0.90 12.25
C ASP A 85 14.24 -0.19 11.02
N ARG A 86 15.08 -0.88 10.23
CA ARG A 86 15.58 -0.33 8.95
C ARG A 86 14.45 -0.10 7.95
N ILE A 87 13.47 -0.99 7.87
CA ILE A 87 12.29 -0.81 7.00
C ILE A 87 11.48 0.41 7.46
N LEU A 88 11.19 0.52 8.76
CA LEU A 88 10.47 1.68 9.31
C LEU A 88 11.20 2.99 9.02
N ALA A 89 12.52 3.02 9.21
CA ALA A 89 13.31 4.24 9.06
C ALA A 89 13.50 4.67 7.59
N HIS A 90 13.55 3.75 6.65
CA HIS A 90 14.00 4.03 5.28
C HIS A 90 13.00 3.72 4.17
N HIS A 91 12.02 2.84 4.40
CA HIS A 91 11.05 2.40 3.38
C HIS A 91 9.62 2.87 3.64
N MET A 92 9.39 3.58 4.75
CA MET A 92 8.06 4.07 5.14
C MET A 92 8.01 5.60 5.22
N PRO A 93 8.06 6.33 4.08
CA PRO A 93 7.98 7.79 4.05
C PRO A 93 6.52 8.26 4.25
N TYR A 94 5.96 7.97 5.42
CA TYR A 94 4.62 8.39 5.85
C TYR A 94 4.74 9.25 7.10
N GLY A 95 3.83 10.22 7.26
CA GLY A 95 3.86 11.10 8.42
C GLY A 95 3.66 10.34 9.74
N ILE A 96 2.75 9.35 9.72
CA ILE A 96 2.55 8.39 10.81
C ILE A 96 2.57 6.97 10.26
N VAL A 97 3.33 6.10 10.92
CA VAL A 97 3.31 4.65 10.70
C VAL A 97 2.81 3.96 11.97
N GLY A 98 1.63 3.36 11.92
CA GLY A 98 1.08 2.57 13.02
C GLY A 98 1.46 1.10 12.87
N VAL A 99 2.11 0.52 13.89
CA VAL A 99 2.43 -0.92 13.93
C VAL A 99 1.41 -1.61 14.84
N ASN A 100 0.65 -2.56 14.29
CA ASN A 100 -0.43 -3.30 14.98
C ASN A 100 -1.51 -2.40 15.61
N ILE A 101 -1.67 -1.18 15.08
CA ILE A 101 -2.66 -0.21 15.52
C ILE A 101 -3.20 0.58 14.33
N TRP A 102 -4.47 0.99 14.40
CA TRP A 102 -5.05 1.89 13.40
C TRP A 102 -4.37 3.26 13.48
N PRO A 103 -3.67 3.72 12.43
CA PRO A 103 -2.75 4.86 12.53
C PRO A 103 -3.48 6.19 12.72
N VAL A 104 -4.76 6.29 12.37
CA VAL A 104 -5.57 7.49 12.63
C VAL A 104 -5.75 7.77 14.12
N PHE A 105 -5.57 6.76 14.99
CA PHE A 105 -5.53 6.98 16.43
C PHE A 105 -4.48 8.03 16.81
N ALA A 106 -3.39 8.15 16.06
CA ALA A 106 -2.38 9.15 16.31
C ALA A 106 -2.89 10.59 16.15
N HIS A 107 -3.76 10.84 15.18
CA HIS A 107 -4.37 12.16 14.99
C HIS A 107 -5.31 12.58 16.12
N SER A 108 -5.72 11.65 16.99
CA SER A 108 -6.51 11.96 18.19
C SER A 108 -5.66 12.51 19.33
N MET A 109 -4.33 12.44 19.22
CA MET A 109 -3.39 12.82 20.28
C MET A 109 -2.79 14.21 20.04
N PRO A 110 -2.94 15.16 20.98
CA PRO A 110 -2.38 16.51 20.83
C PRO A 110 -0.86 16.55 20.65
N GLN A 111 -0.16 15.58 21.25
CA GLN A 111 1.30 15.45 21.16
C GLN A 111 1.82 14.87 19.84
N MET A 112 0.95 14.26 19.02
CA MET A 112 1.37 13.71 17.73
C MET A 112 1.07 14.71 16.62
N LEU A 113 2.07 14.93 15.76
CA LEU A 113 1.99 15.89 14.68
C LEU A 113 1.08 15.37 13.57
N TRP A 114 0.12 16.19 13.16
CA TRP A 114 -0.63 15.95 11.93
C TRP A 114 0.22 16.42 10.75
N GLY A 115 0.52 15.53 9.81
CA GLY A 115 1.24 15.90 8.61
C GLY A 115 1.65 14.68 7.81
N ALA A 116 2.00 14.91 6.54
CA ALA A 116 2.64 13.92 5.70
C ALA A 116 4.17 13.95 5.91
N TYR A 117 4.85 12.88 5.52
CA TYR A 117 6.31 12.88 5.41
C TYR A 117 6.77 13.94 4.40
N PRO A 118 7.83 14.72 4.71
CA PRO A 118 8.30 15.85 3.88
C PRO A 118 8.90 15.43 2.53
#